data_AF-A0A376SBA6-F1
#
_entry.id   AF-A0A376SBA6-F1
#
_cell.length_a   1.000
_cell.length_b   1.000
_cell.length_c   1.000
_cell.angle_alpha   90.00
_cell.angle_beta   90.00
_cell.angle_gamma   90.00
#
_symmetry.space_group_name_H-M   'P 1'
#
loop_
_entity.id
_entity.type
_entity.pdbx_description
1 polymer ?
#
loop_
_entity_poly.entity_id
_entity_poly.type
_entity_poly.pdbx_seq_one_letter_code
_entity_poly.pdbx_strand_id
1 'polypeptide(L)'
;MVRWLLWNLPQQFVDKNELEKAAAQLQQGLADTSDENLKAVINLRLARVQVQLKQADAALKTLDTIKGEGWAAIVADLRGEALLSKGDKQGARSAWEAGVEKRCYPGTERNDADEN
;
A
#
# COMPACT_ATOMS: atom_id res chain seq x y z
N MET A 1 -17.16 7.38 8.31
CA MET A 1 -17.23 8.30 7.14
C MET A 1 -15.86 8.62 6.50
N VAL A 2 -14.79 7.84 6.72
CA VAL A 2 -13.47 8.05 6.07
C VAL A 2 -13.28 7.16 4.81
N ARG A 3 -14.16 6.17 4.59
CA ARG A 3 -14.12 5.28 3.42
C ARG A 3 -14.70 5.90 2.14
N TRP A 4 -15.44 7.01 2.26
CA TRP A 4 -16.18 7.65 1.16
C TRP A 4 -15.36 8.64 0.33
N LEU A 5 -14.22 9.13 0.86
CA LEU A 5 -13.28 9.95 0.09
C LEU A 5 -12.23 9.12 -0.67
N LEU A 6 -12.17 7.80 -0.42
CA LEU A 6 -11.35 6.86 -1.20
C LEU A 6 -12.12 6.16 -2.33
N TRP A 7 -13.45 6.32 -2.38
CA TRP A 7 -14.35 5.48 -3.20
C TRP A 7 -15.22 6.29 -4.18
N ASN A 8 -14.64 7.30 -4.82
CA ASN A 8 -15.25 7.82 -6.04
C ASN A 8 -14.21 7.95 -7.15
N LEU A 9 -13.78 6.79 -7.65
CA LEU A 9 -13.17 6.70 -8.97
C LEU A 9 -13.93 5.64 -9.78
N PRO A 10 -15.10 5.96 -10.35
CA PRO A 10 -15.60 5.21 -11.48
C PRO A 10 -14.81 5.65 -12.72
N GLN A 11 -13.60 5.12 -12.88
CA GLN A 11 -12.80 5.31 -14.09
C GLN A 11 -11.96 4.06 -14.28
N GLN A 12 -12.53 3.04 -14.92
CA GLN A 12 -11.84 1.77 -15.17
C GLN A 12 -10.56 1.95 -16.03
N PHE A 13 -10.35 3.16 -16.59
CA PHE A 13 -9.18 3.61 -17.33
C PHE A 13 -9.11 5.16 -17.31
N VAL A 14 -8.78 5.85 -16.18
CA VAL A 14 -8.21 7.21 -16.36
C VAL A 14 -6.88 6.98 -17.03
N ASP A 15 -6.82 7.31 -18.32
CA ASP A 15 -5.77 7.01 -19.30
C ASP A 15 -4.49 6.40 -18.71
N LYS A 16 -4.11 5.19 -19.12
CA LYS A 16 -2.80 4.58 -18.74
C LYS A 16 -1.65 5.59 -18.88
N ASN A 17 -1.75 6.49 -19.85
CA ASN A 17 -0.85 7.60 -20.08
C ASN A 17 -0.72 8.55 -18.87
N GLU A 18 -1.81 8.84 -18.16
CA GLU A 18 -1.81 9.62 -16.91
C GLU A 18 -1.26 8.81 -15.73
N LEU A 19 -1.55 7.51 -15.66
CA LEU A 19 -0.97 6.63 -14.63
C LEU A 19 0.55 6.50 -14.79
N GLU A 20 1.05 6.36 -16.01
CA GLU A 20 2.49 6.35 -16.29
C GLU A 20 3.14 7.69 -15.97
N LYS A 21 2.50 8.82 -16.32
CA LYS A 21 2.95 10.16 -15.91
C LYS A 21 2.98 10.32 -14.39
N ALA A 22 1.95 9.85 -13.70
CA ALA A 22 1.89 9.88 -12.24
C ALA A 22 3.01 9.03 -11.62
N ALA A 23 3.27 7.83 -12.15
CA ALA A 23 4.38 7.00 -11.71
C ALA A 23 5.73 7.71 -11.88
N ALA A 24 5.97 8.35 -13.04
CA ALA A 24 7.18 9.12 -13.30
C ALA A 24 7.34 10.30 -12.33
N GLN A 25 6.26 11.04 -12.06
CA GLN A 25 6.28 12.18 -11.14
C GLN A 25 6.51 11.74 -9.68
N LEU A 26 5.97 10.60 -9.28
CA LEU A 26 6.23 10.00 -7.96
C LEU A 26 7.70 9.53 -7.84
N GLN A 27 8.27 8.97 -8.91
CA GLN A 27 9.69 8.60 -8.95
C GLN A 27 10.61 9.82 -8.85
N GLN A 28 10.26 10.93 -9.50
CA GLN A 28 10.98 12.20 -9.31
C GLN A 28 10.87 12.70 -7.87
N GLY A 29 9.67 12.68 -7.29
CA GLY A 29 9.46 13.05 -5.88
C GLY A 29 10.29 12.21 -4.90
N LEU A 30 10.56 10.94 -5.20
CA LEU A 30 11.46 10.09 -4.40
C LEU A 30 12.92 10.51 -4.48
N ALA A 31 13.37 11.05 -5.63
CA ALA A 31 14.72 11.56 -5.79
C ALA A 31 14.91 12.93 -5.10
N ASP A 32 13.85 13.74 -5.06
CA ASP A 32 13.89 15.09 -4.51
C ASP A 32 13.66 15.14 -2.99
N THR A 33 13.07 14.09 -2.39
CA THR A 33 12.80 14.04 -0.96
C THR A 33 13.76 13.14 -0.18
N SER A 34 14.22 13.63 0.96
CA SER A 34 15.03 12.85 1.91
C SER A 34 14.22 12.33 3.10
N ASP A 35 12.97 12.78 3.27
CA ASP A 35 12.11 12.41 4.40
C ASP A 35 11.58 10.97 4.22
N GLU A 36 11.89 10.10 5.18
CA GLU A 36 11.51 8.68 5.15
C GLU A 36 10.00 8.46 5.21
N ASN A 37 9.26 9.30 5.96
CA ASN A 37 7.79 9.23 5.98
C ASN A 37 7.21 9.67 4.63
N LEU A 38 7.79 10.69 4.01
CA LEU A 38 7.34 11.14 2.69
C LEU A 38 7.68 10.09 1.62
N LYS A 39 8.87 9.48 1.66
CA LYS A 39 9.24 8.35 0.80
C LYS A 39 8.25 7.20 0.94
N ALA A 40 7.87 6.85 2.16
CA ALA A 40 6.87 5.80 2.40
C ALA A 40 5.52 6.13 1.73
N VAL A 41 5.01 7.35 1.89
CA VAL A 41 3.75 7.79 1.25
C VAL A 41 3.85 7.76 -0.28
N ILE A 42 4.96 8.24 -0.84
CA ILE A 42 5.17 8.25 -2.29
C ILE A 42 5.25 6.83 -2.83
N ASN A 43 5.99 5.94 -2.16
CA ASN A 43 6.07 4.52 -2.52
C ASN A 43 4.69 3.83 -2.44
N LEU A 44 3.85 4.13 -1.44
CA LEU A 44 2.49 3.59 -1.36
C LEU A 44 1.63 4.00 -2.56
N ARG A 45 1.71 5.29 -2.95
CA ARG A 45 1.00 5.81 -4.12
C ARG A 45 1.53 5.18 -5.40
N LEU A 46 2.84 5.04 -5.53
CA LEU A 46 3.49 4.42 -6.68
C LEU A 46 3.06 2.95 -6.83
N ALA A 47 3.06 2.18 -5.74
CA ALA A 47 2.58 0.80 -5.74
C ALA A 47 1.11 0.71 -6.19
N ARG A 48 0.24 1.61 -5.71
CA ARG A 48 -1.17 1.65 -6.12
C ARG A 48 -1.35 1.93 -7.62
N VAL A 49 -0.53 2.82 -8.18
CA VAL A 49 -0.52 3.12 -9.61
C VAL A 49 -0.02 1.91 -10.41
N GLN A 50 1.04 1.25 -9.94
CA GLN A 50 1.60 0.05 -10.56
C GLN A 50 0.57 -1.11 -10.58
N VAL A 51 -0.20 -1.31 -9.51
CA VAL A 51 -1.30 -2.30 -9.49
C VAL A 51 -2.35 -1.98 -10.57
N GLN A 52 -2.75 -0.71 -10.72
CA GLN A 52 -3.70 -0.29 -11.77
C GLN A 52 -3.14 -0.48 -13.19
N LEU A 53 -1.83 -0.28 -13.37
CA LEU A 53 -1.11 -0.56 -14.62
C LEU A 53 -0.94 -2.07 -14.89
N LYS A 54 -1.47 -2.95 -14.03
CA LYS A 54 -1.25 -4.41 -14.05
C LYS A 54 0.21 -4.81 -13.88
N GLN A 55 1.04 -3.92 -13.34
CA GLN A 55 2.45 -4.14 -13.02
C GLN A 55 2.60 -4.62 -11.58
N ALA A 56 1.93 -5.71 -11.23
CA ALA A 56 1.92 -6.23 -9.87
C ALA A 56 3.33 -6.55 -9.34
N ASP A 57 4.24 -7.07 -10.16
CA ASP A 57 5.62 -7.34 -9.75
C ASP A 57 6.40 -6.06 -9.41
N ALA A 58 6.13 -4.96 -10.12
CA ALA A 58 6.71 -3.66 -9.79
C ALA A 58 6.11 -3.11 -8.48
N ALA A 59 4.79 -3.25 -8.30
CA ALA A 59 4.12 -2.86 -7.06
C ALA A 59 4.70 -3.58 -5.85
N LEU A 60 4.90 -4.90 -5.92
CA LEU A 60 5.47 -5.68 -4.83
C LEU A 60 6.87 -5.19 -4.45
N LYS A 61 7.74 -4.91 -5.43
CA LYS A 61 9.08 -4.36 -5.18
C LYS A 61 9.03 -2.98 -4.54
N THR A 62 8.14 -2.10 -5.02
CA THR A 62 7.95 -0.76 -4.42
C THR A 62 7.49 -0.89 -2.97
N LEU A 63 6.57 -1.81 -2.69
CA LEU A 63 6.06 -2.05 -1.34
C LEU A 63 7.15 -2.56 -0.38
N ASP A 64 8.10 -3.37 -0.85
CA ASP A 64 9.23 -3.86 -0.04
C ASP A 64 10.20 -2.74 0.39
N THR A 65 10.19 -1.59 -0.29
CA THR A 65 11.00 -0.43 0.11
C THR A 65 10.41 0.34 1.29
N ILE A 66 9.13 0.14 1.58
CA ILE A 66 8.41 0.88 2.63
C ILE A 66 8.69 0.22 3.98
N LYS A 67 9.25 1.00 4.89
CA LYS A 67 9.56 0.57 6.25
C LYS A 67 8.74 1.39 7.24
N GLY A 68 8.30 0.75 8.31
CA GLY A 68 7.54 1.39 9.39
C GLY A 68 6.24 0.65 9.70
N GLU A 69 6.02 0.38 10.98
CA GLU A 69 4.87 -0.40 11.45
C GLU A 69 3.52 0.26 11.11
N GLY A 70 3.46 1.59 11.12
CA GLY A 70 2.26 2.34 10.72
C GLY A 70 1.83 2.13 9.27
N TRP A 71 2.75 1.69 8.39
CA TRP A 71 2.47 1.41 6.99
C TRP A 71 2.20 -0.07 6.73
N ALA A 72 2.55 -0.97 7.65
CA ALA A 72 2.50 -2.42 7.45
C ALA A 72 1.09 -2.92 7.05
N ALA A 73 0.04 -2.38 7.68
CA ALA A 73 -1.34 -2.71 7.34
C ALA A 73 -1.71 -2.30 5.90
N ILE A 74 -1.28 -1.12 5.46
CA ILE A 74 -1.56 -0.60 4.12
C ILE A 74 -0.72 -1.34 3.07
N VAL A 75 0.55 -1.60 3.38
CA VAL A 75 1.47 -2.38 2.54
C VAL A 75 0.89 -3.77 2.30
N ALA A 76 0.41 -4.44 3.34
CA ALA A 76 -0.20 -5.75 3.24
C ALA A 76 -1.50 -5.75 2.41
N ASP A 77 -2.35 -4.73 2.57
CA ASP A 77 -3.58 -4.54 1.77
C ASP A 77 -3.25 -4.46 0.27
N LEU A 78 -2.32 -3.57 -0.10
CA LEU A 78 -1.84 -3.40 -1.47
C LEU A 78 -1.08 -4.62 -2.01
N ARG A 79 -0.32 -5.32 -1.16
CA ARG A 79 0.37 -6.56 -1.53
C ARG A 79 -0.64 -7.63 -1.93
N GLY A 80 -1.73 -7.74 -1.18
CA GLY A 80 -2.82 -8.64 -1.50
C GLY A 80 -3.58 -8.25 -2.77
N GLU A 81 -3.84 -6.95 -2.99
CA GLU A 81 -4.41 -6.48 -4.26
C GLU A 81 -3.51 -6.79 -5.47
N ALA A 82 -2.19 -6.59 -5.33
CA ALA A 82 -1.21 -6.91 -6.37
C ALA A 82 -1.20 -8.40 -6.71
N LEU A 83 -1.16 -9.27 -5.70
CA LEU A 83 -1.19 -10.73 -5.88
C LEU A 83 -2.52 -11.20 -6.47
N LEU A 84 -3.63 -10.63 -6.01
CA LEU A 84 -4.95 -10.91 -6.56
C LEU A 84 -5.03 -10.52 -8.04
N SER A 85 -4.46 -9.38 -8.41
CA SER A 85 -4.39 -8.93 -9.80
C SER A 85 -3.57 -9.87 -10.69
N LYS A 86 -2.65 -10.66 -10.13
CA LYS A 86 -1.93 -11.73 -10.85
C LYS A 86 -2.69 -13.06 -10.90
N GLY A 87 -3.82 -13.17 -10.18
CA GLY A 87 -4.57 -14.41 -10.02
C GLY A 87 -4.13 -15.26 -8.82
N ASP A 88 -3.14 -14.82 -8.05
CA ASP A 88 -2.67 -15.50 -6.83
C ASP A 88 -3.57 -15.16 -5.64
N LYS A 89 -4.74 -15.81 -5.60
CA LYS A 89 -5.74 -15.61 -4.54
C LYS A 89 -5.26 -16.08 -3.17
N GLN A 90 -4.41 -17.10 -3.13
CA GLN A 90 -3.94 -17.69 -1.88
C GLN A 90 -2.86 -16.80 -1.25
N GLY A 91 -1.89 -16.36 -2.05
CA GLY A 91 -0.91 -15.36 -1.64
C GLY A 91 -1.57 -14.03 -1.26
N ALA A 92 -2.60 -13.60 -1.99
CA ALA A 92 -3.36 -12.39 -1.65
C ALA A 92 -4.02 -12.48 -0.27
N ARG A 93 -4.64 -13.62 0.04
CA ARG A 93 -5.28 -13.85 1.33
C ARG A 93 -4.26 -13.86 2.47
N SER A 94 -3.14 -14.56 2.32
CA SER A 94 -2.07 -14.57 3.32
C SER A 94 -1.47 -13.18 3.55
N ALA A 95 -1.32 -12.38 2.49
CA ALA A 95 -0.87 -10.99 2.60
C ALA A 95 -1.88 -10.14 3.39
N TRP A 96 -3.17 -10.26 3.11
CA TRP A 96 -4.21 -9.54 3.85
C TRP A 96 -4.32 -9.98 5.31
N GLU A 97 -4.22 -11.27 5.59
CA GLU A 97 -4.21 -11.80 6.96
C GLU A 97 -3.06 -11.22 7.78
N ALA A 98 -1.85 -11.19 7.21
CA ALA A 98 -0.70 -10.53 7.84
C ALA A 98 -0.94 -9.03 8.08
N GLY A 99 -1.63 -8.35 7.15
CA GLY A 99 -2.02 -6.95 7.30
C GLY A 99 -3.03 -6.69 8.40
N VAL A 100 -4.01 -7.58 8.56
CA VAL A 100 -5.03 -7.51 9.61
C VAL A 100 -4.39 -7.69 10.98
N GLU A 101 -3.46 -8.64 11.14
CA GLU A 101 -2.69 -8.82 12.38
C GLU A 101 -1.92 -7.54 12.75
N LYS A 102 -1.26 -6.91 11.77
CA LYS A 102 -0.54 -5.65 11.97
C LYS A 102 -1.47 -4.46 12.26
N ARG A 103 -2.65 -4.43 11.66
CA ARG A 103 -3.70 -3.42 11.93
C ARG A 103 -4.35 -3.60 13.31
N CYS A 104 -4.26 -4.81 13.88
CA CYS A 104 -4.74 -5.16 15.21
C CYS A 104 -3.72 -4.85 16.33
N TYR A 105 -2.47 -4.51 16.00
CA TYR A 105 -1.48 -3.97 16.95
C TYR A 105 -0.94 -2.60 16.51
N PRO A 106 -1.74 -1.52 16.62
CA PRO A 106 -1.19 -0.19 16.78
C PRO A 106 -0.96 0.05 18.28
N GLY A 107 0.22 -0.30 18.80
CA GLY A 107 0.72 0.24 20.07
C GLY A 107 -0.22 0.19 21.29
N THR A 108 -0.83 -0.96 21.61
CA THR A 108 -1.20 -1.20 23.01
C THR A 108 -0.10 -2.03 23.63
N GLU A 109 0.69 -1.39 24.50
CA GLU A 109 1.09 -2.03 25.74
C GLU A 109 -0.15 -2.77 26.26
N ARG A 110 -0.17 -4.09 26.08
CA ARG A 110 -0.94 -4.95 26.97
C ARG A 110 -0.25 -4.85 28.32
N ASN A 111 -0.55 -3.79 29.06
CA ASN A 111 -0.60 -3.88 30.51
C ASN A 111 -1.78 -4.82 30.81
N ASP A 112 -1.53 -6.12 30.62
CA ASP A 112 -2.32 -7.18 31.24
C ASP A 112 -1.76 -7.46 32.65
N ALA A 113 -0.93 -6.55 33.18
CA ALA A 113 -0.69 -6.41 34.60
C ALA A 113 -1.71 -5.41 35.15
N ASP A 114 -2.51 -5.88 36.11
CA ASP A 114 -3.40 -5.11 36.98
C ASP A 114 -4.75 -4.66 36.39
N GLU A 115 -5.78 -5.51 36.54
CA GLU A 115 -6.97 -5.12 37.33
C GLU A 115 -7.84 -6.35 37.69
N ASN A 116 -7.62 -6.80 38.94
CA ASN A 116 -8.54 -7.42 39.92
C ASN A 116 -9.61 -8.44 39.47
#